data_AF-A0A952LYA2-F1
#
_entry.id   AF-A0A952LYA2-F1
#
_cell.length_a   1.000
_cell.length_b   1.000
_cell.length_c   1.000
_cell.angle_alpha   90.00
_cell.angle_beta   90.00
_cell.angle_gamma   90.00
#
_symmetry.space_group_name_H-M   'P 1'
#
loop_
_entity.id
_entity.type
_entity.pdbx_description
1 polymer ?
#
loop_
_entity_poly.entity_id
_entity_poly.type
_entity_poly.pdbx_seq_one_letter_code
_entity_poly.pdbx_strand_id
1 'polypeptide(L)'
;MHTPVTQEIGSRQRRLHRTRAAAFLAGLDNSCTEEELRNIDWDSLLLVPHWCFLPPDARRYLQLLCGALFIAPSMVRWIDGQPIQSVCRLIGYQAYTDIINAVEHRCDPQDPMDNAVENVLLHCGENVLLGAIEHKGIQMSVRSLFSEDADPLETLTATALYQQALVIHDRLMTESVQVNDPSCSIESMPEQAVEIA
;
A
#
# COMPACT_ATOMS: atom_id res chain seq x y z
N MET A 1 -9.45 1.17 -21.64
CA MET A 1 -10.38 0.29 -20.90
C MET A 1 -9.69 -1.06 -20.69
N HIS A 2 -8.91 -1.20 -19.62
CA HIS A 2 -8.42 -2.51 -19.18
C HIS A 2 -9.52 -3.15 -18.36
N THR A 3 -10.16 -4.19 -18.89
CA THR A 3 -10.96 -5.10 -18.06
C THR A 3 -10.02 -5.81 -17.09
N PRO A 4 -10.21 -5.71 -15.78
CA PRO A 4 -9.40 -6.48 -14.84
C PRO A 4 -9.58 -7.96 -15.14
N VAL A 5 -8.46 -8.67 -15.30
CA VAL A 5 -8.40 -10.12 -15.42
C VAL A 5 -9.04 -10.69 -14.17
N THR A 6 -10.32 -11.03 -14.26
CA THR A 6 -11.04 -11.68 -13.18
C THR A 6 -10.61 -13.14 -13.22
N GLN A 7 -9.45 -13.42 -12.64
CA GLN A 7 -9.02 -14.78 -12.35
C GLN A 7 -10.22 -15.50 -11.71
N GLU A 8 -10.65 -16.65 -12.22
CA GLU A 8 -11.77 -17.39 -11.67
C GLU A 8 -11.44 -17.85 -10.26
N ILE A 9 -11.70 -16.98 -9.28
CA ILE A 9 -11.64 -17.33 -7.87
C ILE A 9 -12.67 -18.43 -7.67
N GLY A 10 -12.21 -19.65 -7.37
CA GLY A 10 -13.07 -20.79 -7.13
C GLY A 10 -14.12 -20.48 -6.05
N SER A 11 -15.31 -21.08 -6.15
CA SER A 11 -16.45 -20.76 -5.28
C SER A 11 -16.13 -20.86 -3.79
N ARG A 12 -15.20 -21.74 -3.40
CA ARG A 12 -14.69 -21.86 -2.02
C ARG A 12 -13.96 -20.60 -1.56
N GLN A 13 -13.06 -20.06 -2.39
CA GLN A 13 -12.26 -18.88 -2.03
C GLN A 13 -13.13 -17.62 -1.96
N ARG A 14 -14.13 -17.49 -2.85
CA ARG A 14 -15.13 -16.40 -2.75
C ARG A 14 -15.91 -16.46 -1.44
N ARG A 15 -16.37 -17.65 -1.04
CA ARG A 15 -17.08 -17.85 0.24
C ARG A 15 -16.19 -17.48 1.43
N LEU A 16 -14.95 -17.97 1.45
CA LEU A 16 -13.99 -17.65 2.53
C LEU A 16 -13.72 -16.14 2.61
N HIS A 17 -13.54 -15.47 1.48
CA HIS A 17 -13.34 -14.02 1.45
C HIS A 17 -14.56 -13.28 2.03
N ARG A 18 -15.78 -13.61 1.58
CA ARG A 18 -17.02 -13.01 2.12
C ARG A 18 -17.17 -13.21 3.61
N THR A 19 -16.90 -14.42 4.11
CA THR A 19 -16.97 -14.70 5.55
C THR A 19 -15.96 -13.86 6.33
N ARG A 20 -14.72 -13.72 5.84
CA ARG A 20 -13.71 -12.88 6.47
C ARG A 20 -14.08 -11.40 6.42
N ALA A 21 -14.56 -10.92 5.29
CA ALA A 21 -15.05 -9.55 5.10
C ALA A 21 -16.20 -9.22 6.07
N ALA A 22 -17.21 -10.09 6.14
CA ALA A 22 -18.34 -9.91 7.07
C ALA A 22 -17.88 -9.89 8.53
N ALA A 23 -17.02 -10.84 8.93
CA ALA A 23 -16.49 -10.91 10.30
C ALA A 23 -15.64 -9.68 10.65
N PHE A 24 -14.83 -9.21 9.70
CA PHE A 24 -14.03 -8.00 9.86
C PHE A 24 -14.92 -6.77 10.05
N LEU A 25 -15.88 -6.53 9.15
CA LEU A 25 -16.77 -5.38 9.23
C LEU A 25 -17.63 -5.40 10.49
N ALA A 26 -18.12 -6.57 10.91
CA ALA A 26 -18.88 -6.73 12.15
C ALA A 26 -18.05 -6.48 13.42
N GLY A 27 -16.72 -6.57 13.32
CA GLY A 27 -15.78 -6.32 14.43
C GLY A 27 -15.30 -4.87 14.53
N LEU A 28 -15.68 -4.00 13.60
CA LEU A 28 -15.40 -2.57 13.69
C LEU A 28 -16.39 -1.92 14.65
N ASP A 29 -15.94 -0.94 15.44
CA ASP A 29 -16.85 -0.11 16.22
C ASP A 29 -17.76 0.64 15.25
N ASN A 30 -19.06 0.33 15.31
CA ASN A 30 -20.04 0.74 14.30
C ASN A 30 -20.35 2.24 14.40
N SER A 31 -19.51 3.07 13.80
CA SER A 31 -19.84 4.45 13.45
C SER A 31 -20.84 4.52 12.29
N CYS A 32 -21.07 3.40 11.59
CA CYS A 32 -22.02 3.28 10.50
C CYS A 32 -23.47 3.30 11.00
N THR A 33 -24.31 4.06 10.29
CA THR A 33 -25.76 4.05 10.47
C THR A 33 -26.37 2.75 9.96
N GLU A 34 -27.55 2.39 10.47
CA GLU A 34 -28.29 1.21 10.01
C GLU A 34 -28.57 1.27 8.49
N GLU A 35 -28.79 2.47 7.95
CA GLU A 35 -29.03 2.69 6.52
C GLU A 35 -27.79 2.37 5.68
N GLU A 36 -26.59 2.74 6.13
CA GLU A 36 -25.34 2.43 5.44
C GLU A 36 -25.06 0.92 5.43
N LEU A 37 -25.37 0.23 6.54
CA LEU A 37 -25.22 -1.23 6.63
C LEU A 37 -26.20 -1.98 5.73
N ARG A 38 -27.43 -1.48 5.54
CA ARG A 38 -28.43 -2.09 4.64
C ARG A 38 -27.98 -2.12 3.18
N ASN A 39 -27.05 -1.26 2.79
CA ASN A 39 -26.50 -1.23 1.45
C ASN A 39 -25.36 -2.25 1.23
N ILE A 40 -24.90 -2.94 2.28
CA ILE A 40 -23.83 -3.94 2.19
C ILE A 40 -24.46 -5.32 2.00
N ASP A 41 -24.49 -5.81 0.76
CA ASP A 41 -24.93 -7.16 0.44
C ASP A 41 -23.76 -8.17 0.35
N TRP A 42 -24.07 -9.46 0.13
CA TRP A 42 -23.06 -10.51 0.02
C TRP A 42 -22.08 -10.34 -1.14
N ASP A 43 -22.46 -9.64 -2.20
CA ASP A 43 -21.61 -9.41 -3.36
C ASP A 43 -20.66 -8.24 -3.10
N SER A 44 -21.13 -7.19 -2.43
CA SER A 44 -20.32 -6.05 -1.98
C SER A 44 -19.18 -6.48 -1.05
N LEU A 45 -19.35 -7.55 -0.28
CA LEU A 45 -18.28 -8.11 0.57
C LEU A 45 -17.06 -8.60 -0.22
N LEU A 46 -17.17 -8.83 -1.53
CA LEU A 46 -16.00 -9.10 -2.39
C LEU A 46 -15.19 -7.85 -2.73
N LEU A 47 -15.74 -6.66 -2.48
CA LEU A 47 -15.10 -5.37 -2.70
C LEU A 47 -14.32 -4.89 -1.47
N VAL A 48 -14.33 -5.64 -0.36
CA VAL A 48 -13.50 -5.32 0.81
C VAL A 48 -12.03 -5.49 0.42
N PRO A 49 -11.21 -4.42 0.49
CA PRO A 49 -9.82 -4.51 0.08
C PRO A 49 -9.04 -5.50 0.93
N HIS A 50 -8.07 -6.20 0.33
CA HIS A 50 -7.28 -7.18 1.05
C HIS A 50 -6.49 -6.56 2.22
N TRP A 51 -6.14 -5.27 2.14
CA TRP A 51 -5.39 -4.58 3.18
C TRP A 51 -6.16 -4.49 4.50
N CYS A 52 -7.48 -4.61 4.48
CA CYS A 52 -8.31 -4.70 5.69
C CYS A 52 -7.95 -5.92 6.54
N PHE A 53 -7.41 -6.99 5.92
CA PHE A 53 -7.04 -8.23 6.60
C PHE A 53 -5.54 -8.30 6.95
N LEU A 54 -4.77 -7.26 6.64
CA LEU A 54 -3.35 -7.22 6.97
C LEU A 54 -3.15 -6.94 8.47
N PRO A 55 -2.04 -7.43 9.07
CA PRO A 55 -1.63 -7.01 10.40
C PRO A 55 -1.45 -5.48 10.48
N PRO A 56 -1.61 -4.85 11.65
CA PRO A 56 -1.52 -3.40 11.81
C PRO A 56 -0.23 -2.79 11.23
N ASP A 57 0.92 -3.43 11.44
CA ASP A 57 2.22 -2.94 10.94
C ASP A 57 2.31 -3.00 9.42
N ALA A 58 1.84 -4.08 8.80
CA ALA A 58 1.84 -4.22 7.34
C ALA A 58 0.87 -3.24 6.68
N ARG A 59 -0.29 -3.02 7.30
CA ARG A 59 -1.25 -1.99 6.87
C ARG A 59 -0.67 -0.59 7.01
N ARG A 60 0.01 -0.29 8.13
CA ARG A 60 0.71 1.00 8.33
C ARG A 60 1.77 1.22 7.27
N TYR A 61 2.57 0.20 6.95
CA TYR A 61 3.58 0.29 5.91
C TYR A 61 2.98 0.55 4.52
N LEU A 62 1.91 -0.16 4.17
CA LEU A 62 1.16 0.08 2.93
C LEU A 62 0.55 1.49 2.88
N GLN A 63 0.04 2.00 4.01
CA GLN A 63 -0.46 3.37 4.14
C GLN A 63 0.68 4.38 3.88
N LEU A 64 1.87 4.18 4.46
CA LEU A 64 3.04 5.03 4.19
C LEU A 64 3.43 5.02 2.71
N LEU A 65 3.41 3.86 2.04
CA LEU A 65 3.69 3.77 0.59
C LEU A 65 2.66 4.54 -0.24
N CYS A 66 1.37 4.40 0.08
CA CYS A 66 0.29 5.14 -0.58
C CYS A 66 0.45 6.65 -0.41
N GLY A 67 0.75 7.09 0.82
CA GLY A 67 1.01 8.50 1.11
C GLY A 67 2.24 9.03 0.37
N ALA A 68 3.31 8.25 0.33
CA ALA A 68 4.54 8.62 -0.36
C ALA A 68 4.31 8.77 -1.86
N LEU A 69 3.58 7.84 -2.49
CA LEU A 69 3.18 7.95 -3.90
C LEU A 69 2.32 9.20 -4.17
N PHE A 70 1.38 9.50 -3.29
CA PHE A 70 0.54 10.70 -3.41
C PHE A 70 1.36 11.99 -3.36
N ILE A 71 2.31 12.10 -2.41
CA ILE A 71 3.14 13.30 -2.26
C ILE A 71 4.41 13.29 -3.14
N ALA A 72 4.68 12.23 -3.88
CA ALA A 72 5.91 12.08 -4.66
C ALA A 72 6.18 13.25 -5.63
N PRO A 73 5.18 13.85 -6.30
CA PRO A 73 5.37 15.07 -7.10
C PRO A 73 5.90 16.27 -6.32
N SER A 74 5.63 16.34 -5.00
CA SER A 74 6.21 17.35 -4.12
C SER A 74 7.61 16.95 -3.65
N MET A 75 7.83 15.65 -3.39
CA MET A 75 9.13 15.12 -2.95
C MET A 75 10.26 15.35 -3.95
N VAL A 76 10.00 15.27 -5.26
CA VAL A 76 11.02 15.54 -6.30
C VAL A 76 11.55 16.97 -6.25
N ARG A 77 10.85 17.90 -5.58
CA ARG A 77 11.23 19.30 -5.41
C ARG A 77 11.90 19.60 -4.07
N TRP A 78 12.00 18.61 -3.17
CA TRP A 78 12.63 18.80 -1.87
C TRP A 78 14.13 19.03 -2.04
N ILE A 79 14.60 20.18 -1.55
CA ILE A 79 16.03 20.55 -1.54
C ILE A 79 16.67 20.15 -0.21
N ASP A 80 15.89 20.12 0.87
CA ASP A 80 16.36 19.70 2.18
C ASP A 80 16.49 18.16 2.25
N GLY A 81 17.63 17.69 2.71
CA GLY A 81 17.90 16.27 2.92
C GLY A 81 17.16 15.68 4.12
N GLN A 82 16.75 16.48 5.11
CA GLN A 82 16.08 15.96 6.33
C GLN A 82 14.72 15.29 6.03
N PRO A 83 13.81 15.89 5.25
CA PRO A 83 12.58 15.22 4.84
C PRO A 83 12.84 13.94 4.03
N ILE A 84 13.79 13.98 3.08
CA ILE A 84 14.18 12.84 2.25
C ILE A 84 14.66 11.68 3.14
N GLN A 85 15.59 11.95 4.06
CA GLN A 85 16.11 10.95 5.00
C GLN A 85 15.01 10.40 5.90
N SER A 86 14.02 11.22 6.27
CA SER A 86 12.89 10.77 7.08
C SER A 86 11.99 9.82 6.30
N VAL A 87 11.66 10.11 5.04
CA VAL A 87 10.90 9.17 4.19
C VAL A 87 11.69 7.88 3.99
N CYS A 88 12.97 7.95 3.63
CA CYS A 88 13.82 6.77 3.46
C CYS A 88 13.90 5.89 4.72
N ARG A 89 13.84 6.47 5.92
CA ARG A 89 13.78 5.70 7.18
C ARG A 89 12.43 5.01 7.40
N LEU A 90 11.34 5.63 6.96
CA LEU A 90 9.98 5.12 7.13
C LEU A 90 9.65 4.00 6.14
N ILE A 91 10.01 4.17 4.85
CA ILE A 91 9.62 3.24 3.79
C ILE A 91 10.79 2.45 3.19
N GLY A 92 12.02 2.75 3.58
CA GLY A 92 13.22 2.18 2.98
C GLY A 92 13.69 2.92 1.73
N TYR A 93 15.01 2.93 1.51
CA TYR A 93 15.64 3.62 0.39
C TYR A 93 15.21 3.08 -0.98
N GLN A 94 15.04 1.76 -1.10
CA GLN A 94 14.61 1.14 -2.35
C GLN A 94 13.19 1.58 -2.73
N ALA A 95 12.25 1.52 -1.78
CA ALA A 95 10.88 1.98 -2.00
C ALA A 95 10.84 3.47 -2.40
N TYR A 96 11.60 4.31 -1.70
CA TYR A 96 11.72 5.74 -2.04
C TYR A 96 12.17 5.93 -3.51
N THR A 97 13.24 5.24 -3.92
CA THR A 97 13.79 5.35 -5.27
C THR A 97 12.78 4.91 -6.32
N ASP A 98 12.08 3.81 -6.06
CA ASP A 98 11.05 3.28 -6.94
C ASP A 98 9.87 4.24 -7.10
N ILE A 99 9.45 4.88 -6.00
CA ILE A 99 8.37 5.87 -6.00
C ILE A 99 8.77 7.09 -6.82
N ILE A 100 9.94 7.67 -6.58
CA ILE A 100 10.43 8.86 -7.29
C ILE A 100 10.56 8.60 -8.80
N ASN A 101 11.04 7.41 -9.18
CA ASN A 101 11.17 7.03 -10.58
C ASN A 101 9.82 6.78 -11.28
N ALA A 102 8.76 6.49 -10.52
CA ALA A 102 7.42 6.26 -11.05
C ALA A 102 6.60 7.56 -11.23
N VAL A 103 7.11 8.71 -10.76
CA VAL A 103 6.39 9.99 -10.85
C VAL A 103 6.39 10.51 -12.30
N GLU A 104 5.29 10.27 -13.00
CA GLU A 104 4.93 11.14 -14.13
C GLU A 104 4.55 12.52 -13.57
N HIS A 105 5.02 13.61 -14.19
CA HIS A 105 4.94 15.01 -13.71
C HIS A 105 3.50 15.60 -13.58
N ARG A 106 2.56 14.89 -12.96
CA ARG A 106 1.11 15.10 -13.13
C ARG A 106 0.39 15.77 -11.96
N CYS A 107 1.06 16.20 -10.90
CA CYS A 107 0.37 16.90 -9.81
C CYS A 107 1.01 18.25 -9.49
N ASP A 108 0.13 19.21 -9.18
CA ASP A 108 0.55 20.46 -8.61
C ASP A 108 1.15 20.21 -7.22
N PRO A 109 2.33 20.79 -6.95
CA PRO A 109 3.05 20.58 -5.72
C PRO A 109 2.27 21.19 -4.54
N GLN A 110 2.25 20.47 -3.42
CA GLN A 110 1.83 21.06 -2.15
C GLN A 110 3.02 21.79 -1.52
N ASP A 111 2.72 22.89 -0.83
CA ASP A 111 3.69 23.74 -0.13
C ASP A 111 4.41 22.97 1.00
N PRO A 112 5.56 23.48 1.49
CA PRO A 112 6.37 22.82 2.50
C PRO A 112 5.57 22.50 3.76
N MET A 113 5.92 21.35 4.35
CA MET A 113 5.11 20.72 5.39
C MET A 113 5.55 21.20 6.77
N ASP A 114 4.66 21.88 7.49
CA ASP A 114 4.89 22.25 8.90
C ASP A 114 4.79 21.05 9.86
N ASN A 115 4.21 19.94 9.38
CA ASN A 115 3.99 18.72 10.15
C ASN A 115 5.12 17.70 9.98
N ALA A 116 5.28 16.82 10.97
CA ALA A 116 6.20 15.69 10.87
C ALA A 116 5.88 14.84 9.62
N VAL A 117 6.90 14.53 8.82
CA VAL A 117 6.78 13.80 7.54
C VAL A 117 5.97 12.51 7.67
N GLU A 118 6.14 11.76 8.77
CA GLU A 118 5.38 10.54 9.01
C GLU A 118 3.87 10.78 9.09
N ASN A 119 3.44 11.81 9.83
CA ASN A 119 2.01 12.14 9.98
C ASN A 119 1.40 12.53 8.64
N VAL A 120 2.15 13.26 7.82
CA VAL A 120 1.73 13.58 6.45
C VAL A 120 1.53 12.29 5.65
N LEU A 121 2.55 11.44 5.60
CA LEU A 121 2.49 10.22 4.79
C LEU A 121 1.31 9.34 5.23
N LEU A 122 1.07 9.22 6.53
CA LEU A 122 -0.07 8.47 7.04
C LEU A 122 -1.39 9.13 6.63
N HIS A 123 -1.54 10.43 6.79
CA HIS A 123 -2.76 11.16 6.43
C HIS A 123 -3.05 11.11 4.92
N CYS A 124 -2.04 11.30 4.07
CA CYS A 124 -2.22 11.12 2.63
C CYS A 124 -2.53 9.65 2.29
N GLY A 125 -1.89 8.72 2.99
CA GLY A 125 -2.09 7.28 2.80
C GLY A 125 -3.51 6.82 3.14
N GLU A 126 -4.11 7.32 4.22
CA GLU A 126 -5.51 7.00 4.56
C GLU A 126 -6.48 7.52 3.49
N ASN A 127 -6.24 8.72 2.97
CA ASN A 127 -7.08 9.32 1.92
C ASN A 127 -7.02 8.47 0.63
N VAL A 128 -5.85 7.95 0.27
CA VAL A 128 -5.69 7.01 -0.85
C VAL A 128 -6.35 5.66 -0.57
N LEU A 129 -6.12 5.06 0.60
CA LEU A 129 -6.68 3.75 0.93
C LEU A 129 -8.21 3.76 1.02
N LEU A 130 -8.79 4.80 1.63
CA LEU A 130 -10.24 4.99 1.68
C LEU A 130 -10.81 5.32 0.30
N GLY A 131 -10.15 6.19 -0.46
CA GLY A 131 -10.58 6.56 -1.81
C GLY A 131 -10.66 5.36 -2.76
N ALA A 132 -9.78 4.38 -2.59
CA ALA A 132 -9.74 3.16 -3.39
C ALA A 132 -10.90 2.17 -3.09
N ILE A 133 -11.74 2.43 -2.08
CA ILE A 133 -12.94 1.63 -1.81
C ILE A 133 -14.11 2.16 -2.64
N GLU A 134 -14.53 1.41 -3.65
CA GLU A 134 -15.63 1.79 -4.54
C GLU A 134 -16.99 1.83 -3.82
N HIS A 135 -17.21 0.93 -2.86
CA HIS A 135 -18.49 0.78 -2.18
C HIS A 135 -18.61 1.68 -0.95
N LYS A 136 -19.45 2.72 -1.02
CA LYS A 136 -19.59 3.73 0.05
C LYS A 136 -19.88 3.16 1.44
N GLY A 137 -20.78 2.18 1.57
CA GLY A 137 -21.06 1.57 2.88
C GLY A 137 -19.85 0.87 3.49
N ILE A 138 -18.99 0.28 2.66
CA ILE A 138 -17.74 -0.35 3.13
C ILE A 138 -16.73 0.74 3.49
N GLN A 139 -16.60 1.77 2.65
CA GLN A 139 -15.72 2.91 2.91
C GLN A 139 -16.05 3.57 4.26
N MET A 140 -17.32 3.84 4.54
CA MET A 140 -17.77 4.43 5.80
C MET A 140 -17.51 3.52 7.00
N SER A 141 -17.75 2.22 6.87
CA SER A 141 -17.49 1.25 7.95
C SER A 141 -16.00 1.22 8.30
N VAL A 142 -15.15 1.22 7.27
CA VAL A 142 -13.69 1.11 7.38
C VAL A 142 -13.03 2.44 7.80
N ARG A 143 -13.71 3.58 7.61
CA ARG A 143 -13.22 4.90 8.03
C ARG A 143 -12.87 4.97 9.51
N SER A 144 -13.55 4.20 10.35
CA SER A 144 -13.26 4.07 11.80
C SER A 144 -11.83 3.64 12.13
N LEU A 145 -11.09 3.07 11.16
CA LEU A 145 -9.69 2.67 11.31
C LEU A 145 -8.69 3.82 11.18
N PHE A 146 -9.16 5.00 10.75
CA PHE A 146 -8.34 6.14 10.36
C PHE A 146 -8.72 7.39 11.16
N SER A 147 -8.06 8.52 10.87
CA SER A 147 -8.38 9.79 11.51
C SER A 147 -9.79 10.28 11.16
N GLU A 148 -10.42 11.04 12.08
CA GLU A 148 -11.76 11.61 11.84
C GLU A 148 -11.77 12.57 10.63
N ASP A 149 -10.65 13.27 10.43
CA ASP A 149 -10.43 14.27 9.39
C ASP A 149 -10.05 13.68 8.02
N ALA A 150 -10.06 12.35 7.86
CA ALA A 150 -9.74 11.73 6.58
C ALA A 150 -10.70 12.20 5.47
N ASP A 151 -10.14 12.63 4.35
CA ASP A 151 -10.88 13.09 3.16
C ASP A 151 -10.54 12.17 1.98
N PRO A 152 -11.35 11.15 1.69
CA PRO A 152 -11.04 10.15 0.68
C PRO A 152 -10.79 10.78 -0.69
N LEU A 153 -9.66 10.41 -1.30
CA LEU A 153 -9.31 10.86 -2.65
C LEU A 153 -10.31 10.31 -3.68
N GLU A 154 -10.45 11.00 -4.82
CA GLU A 154 -11.29 10.51 -5.93
C GLU A 154 -10.91 9.06 -6.31
N THR A 155 -11.92 8.20 -6.41
CA THR A 155 -11.75 6.74 -6.52
C THR A 155 -10.81 6.31 -7.64
N LEU A 156 -10.86 6.94 -8.81
CA LEU A 156 -9.98 6.59 -9.93
C LEU A 156 -8.50 6.84 -9.60
N THR A 157 -8.20 8.03 -9.08
CA THR A 157 -6.83 8.42 -8.69
C THR A 157 -6.33 7.58 -7.52
N ALA A 158 -7.19 7.40 -6.51
CA ALA A 158 -6.89 6.60 -5.33
C ALA A 158 -6.56 5.14 -5.69
N THR A 159 -7.36 4.55 -6.60
CA THR A 159 -7.17 3.17 -7.05
C THR A 159 -5.85 3.01 -7.81
N ALA A 160 -5.50 3.96 -8.68
CA ALA A 160 -4.23 3.94 -9.42
C ALA A 160 -3.02 4.01 -8.48
N LEU A 161 -3.03 4.93 -7.51
CA LEU A 161 -1.96 5.06 -6.51
C LEU A 161 -1.85 3.82 -5.63
N TYR A 162 -2.98 3.29 -5.16
CA TYR A 162 -3.02 2.06 -4.37
C TYR A 162 -2.46 0.86 -5.15
N GLN A 163 -2.86 0.67 -6.41
CA GLN A 163 -2.31 -0.40 -7.26
C GLN A 163 -0.79 -0.28 -7.44
N GLN A 164 -0.29 0.93 -7.65
CA GLN A 164 1.15 1.18 -7.74
C GLN A 164 1.86 0.85 -6.41
N ALA A 165 1.24 1.18 -5.26
CA ALA A 165 1.78 0.83 -3.94
C ALA A 165 1.90 -0.69 -3.76
N LEU A 166 0.92 -1.46 -4.23
CA LEU A 166 0.96 -2.93 -4.18
C LEU A 166 2.10 -3.50 -5.04
N VAL A 167 2.32 -2.97 -6.24
CA VAL A 167 3.42 -3.43 -7.12
C VAL A 167 4.77 -3.21 -6.44
N ILE A 168 4.97 -2.04 -5.81
CA ILE A 168 6.22 -1.73 -5.08
C ILE A 168 6.35 -2.65 -3.87
N HIS A 169 5.28 -2.81 -3.09
CA HIS A 169 5.26 -3.68 -1.92
C HIS A 169 5.63 -5.14 -2.26
N ASP A 170 4.99 -5.71 -3.28
CA ASP A 170 5.19 -7.11 -3.66
C ASP A 170 6.60 -7.37 -4.21
N ARG A 171 7.18 -6.41 -4.94
CA ARG A 171 8.57 -6.49 -5.38
C ARG A 171 9.53 -6.54 -4.19
N LEU A 172 9.38 -5.62 -3.25
CA LEU A 172 10.25 -5.55 -2.06
C LEU A 172 10.16 -6.82 -1.19
N MET A 173 8.95 -7.39 -1.06
CA MET A 173 8.76 -8.64 -0.34
C MET A 173 9.41 -9.83 -1.05
N THR A 174 9.38 -9.85 -2.39
CA THR A 174 10.01 -10.94 -3.19
C THR A 174 11.54 -10.89 -3.12
N GLU A 175 12.14 -9.70 -3.21
CA GLU A 175 13.59 -9.51 -3.16
C GLU A 175 14.19 -9.89 -1.79
N SER A 176 13.46 -9.63 -0.70
CA SER A 176 13.89 -9.98 0.66
C SER A 176 14.07 -11.49 0.89
N VAL A 177 13.36 -12.32 0.11
CA VAL A 177 13.45 -13.79 0.20
C VAL A 177 14.69 -14.32 -0.51
N GLN A 178 15.13 -13.69 -1.60
CA GLN A 178 16.26 -14.18 -2.41
C GLN A 178 17.64 -13.93 -1.78
N VAL A 179 17.81 -12.86 -1.01
CA VAL A 179 19.09 -12.52 -0.36
C VAL A 179 19.42 -13.50 0.79
N ASN A 180 18.43 -14.22 1.30
CA ASN A 180 18.59 -15.13 2.43
C ASN A 180 18.79 -16.61 2.02
N ASP A 181 19.11 -16.91 0.76
CA ASP A 181 19.45 -18.27 0.34
C ASP A 181 20.99 -18.47 0.34
N PRO A 182 21.59 -18.99 1.43
CA PRO A 182 23.04 -19.20 1.55
C PRO A 182 23.60 -20.29 0.61
N SER A 183 22.75 -20.91 -0.22
CA SER A 183 23.12 -22.03 -1.08
C SER A 183 23.91 -21.65 -2.35
N CYS A 184 24.08 -20.35 -2.64
CA CYS A 184 24.84 -19.85 -3.81
C CYS A 184 26.25 -19.37 -3.46
N SER A 185 26.95 -20.07 -2.56
CA SER A 185 28.36 -19.82 -2.23
C SER A 185 29.15 -21.14 -2.16
N ILE A 186 29.24 -21.82 -3.29
CA ILE A 186 30.31 -22.80 -3.54
C ILE A 186 30.94 -22.43 -4.88
N GLU A 187 31.63 -21.28 -4.91
CA GLU A 187 32.66 -21.07 -5.92
C GLU A 187 33.77 -22.07 -5.64
N SER A 188 33.79 -23.08 -6.50
CA SER A 188 34.90 -24.01 -6.65
C SER A 188 36.12 -23.21 -7.09
N MET A 189 37.03 -22.91 -6.15
CA MET A 189 38.32 -22.32 -6.49
C MET A 189 39.11 -23.32 -7.36
N PRO A 190 39.59 -22.93 -8.56
CA PRO A 190 40.51 -23.75 -9.31
C PRO A 190 41.87 -23.74 -8.59
N GLU A 191 42.28 -24.93 -8.18
CA GLU A 191 43.58 -25.27 -7.61
C GLU A 191 44.68 -24.88 -8.63
N GLN A 192 45.28 -23.70 -8.47
CA GLN A 192 46.45 -23.32 -9.26
C GLN A 192 47.68 -24.08 -8.75
N ALA A 193 48.05 -25.11 -9.50
CA ALA A 193 49.32 -25.80 -9.36
C ALA A 193 50.47 -24.81 -9.66
N VAL A 194 51.28 -24.53 -8.64
CA VAL A 194 52.55 -23.82 -8.75
C VAL A 194 53.60 -24.82 -9.20
N GLU A 195 53.97 -24.78 -10.47
CA GLU A 195 55.11 -25.53 -11.02
C GLU A 195 56.37 -24.65 -10.88
N ILE A 196 57.27 -25.05 -9.97
CA ILE A 196 58.57 -24.43 -9.76
C ILE A 196 59.58 -25.14 -10.69
N ALA A 197 60.22 -24.37 -11.57
CA ALA A 197 61.44 -24.77 -12.29
C ALA A 197 62.46 -23.63 -12.25
#